data_AF-A0AB36CLR6-F1
#
_entry.id   AF-A0AB36CLR6-F1
#
_cell.length_a   1.000
_cell.length_b   1.000
_cell.length_c   1.000
_cell.angle_alpha   90.00
_cell.angle_beta   90.00
_cell.angle_gamma   90.00
#
_symmetry.space_group_name_H-M   'P 1'
#
loop_
_entity.id
_entity.type
_entity.pdbx_description
1 polymer ?
#
loop_
_entity_poly.entity_id
_entity_poly.type
_entity_poly.pdbx_seq_one_letter_code
_entity_poly.pdbx_strand_id
1 'polypeptide(L)'
;MNHKNLSHAAATELAGKRVLVVHAHPDDEVLFTGGIIAELTSGGAEVLILTATLGEEGEVIGERYQHLAGSDLLGGFRIRELQDAASAIGARSEHLIAPGYLRDSGMVGSAAHAHPRALVNNVDEAAGGIEKHLAIFSPHAVITYGPDGGYGHPDHIAVHQATERACKAIGISNIWWTIYQREAIFAALETVTPADGWEKPSADYLLNFTNAAYDLKLSLSDASYNAKIAGISAHPTQVWVGNGAVSETNPEPRWAVCSDPAVAPVAYALSNNLVMPVIRAEYLQRSRGENNPWPADVEADANRAHRAEQEPLTGDVWKVFFDEQ
;
A
#
# COMPACT_ATOMS: atom_id res chain seq x y z
N MET A 1 -5.18 -39.85 28.56
CA MET A 1 -5.77 -38.68 27.91
C MET A 1 -4.82 -38.26 26.79
N ASN A 2 -5.24 -38.41 25.54
CA ASN A 2 -4.41 -38.13 24.37
C ASN A 2 -4.29 -36.61 24.18
N HIS A 3 -3.10 -36.07 24.45
CA HIS A 3 -2.70 -34.76 23.95
C HIS A 3 -2.45 -34.90 22.44
N LYS A 4 -3.45 -34.55 21.63
CA LYS A 4 -3.22 -34.29 20.21
C LYS A 4 -2.29 -33.09 20.12
N ASN A 5 -1.07 -33.33 19.63
CA ASN A 5 -0.21 -32.30 19.06
C ASN A 5 -1.01 -31.58 17.97
N LEU A 6 -1.51 -30.37 18.27
CA LEU A 6 -1.90 -29.40 17.28
C LEU A 6 -0.61 -28.79 16.73
N SER A 7 0.08 -29.55 15.87
CA SER A 7 1.03 -28.96 14.94
C SER A 7 0.25 -27.94 14.12
N HIS A 8 0.60 -26.66 14.25
CA HIS A 8 0.16 -25.62 13.32
C HIS A 8 0.74 -25.97 11.96
N ALA A 9 0.02 -26.77 11.17
CA ALA A 9 0.26 -26.80 9.74
C ALA A 9 0.00 -25.38 9.26
N ALA A 10 1.00 -24.71 8.69
CA ALA A 10 0.78 -23.45 8.00
C ALA A 10 -0.37 -23.67 7.00
N ALA A 11 -1.33 -22.74 6.96
CA ALA A 11 -2.38 -22.78 5.97
C ALA A 11 -1.71 -22.78 4.59
N THR A 12 -2.04 -23.77 3.76
CA THR A 12 -1.49 -23.92 2.40
C THR A 12 -2.61 -23.87 1.36
N GLU A 13 -3.75 -23.28 1.72
CA GLU A 13 -4.93 -23.20 0.87
C GLU A 13 -4.68 -22.39 -0.42
N LEU A 14 -3.70 -21.48 -0.39
CA LEU A 14 -3.28 -20.67 -1.53
C LEU A 14 -1.99 -21.19 -2.18
N ALA A 15 -1.55 -22.41 -1.83
CA ALA A 15 -0.34 -22.99 -2.43
C ALA A 15 -0.44 -23.04 -3.96
N GLY A 16 0.59 -22.53 -4.63
CA GLY A 16 0.65 -22.42 -6.08
C GLY A 16 -0.03 -21.18 -6.66
N LYS A 17 -0.71 -20.35 -5.84
CA LYS A 17 -1.14 -19.02 -6.25
C LYS A 17 0.05 -18.06 -6.25
N ARG A 18 0.00 -17.10 -7.17
CA ARG A 18 1.03 -16.09 -7.40
C ARG A 18 0.38 -14.74 -7.54
N VAL A 19 0.82 -13.75 -6.78
CA VAL A 19 0.26 -12.39 -6.82
C VAL A 19 1.39 -11.40 -7.02
N LEU A 20 1.23 -10.53 -8.03
CA LEU A 20 2.14 -9.41 -8.25
C LEU A 20 1.54 -8.16 -7.62
N VAL A 21 2.31 -7.44 -6.83
CA VAL A 21 1.90 -6.16 -6.24
C VAL A 21 2.83 -5.08 -6.79
N VAL A 22 2.28 -4.03 -7.40
CA VAL A 22 3.08 -2.98 -8.05
C VAL A 22 2.85 -1.64 -7.37
N HIS A 23 3.92 -1.10 -6.78
CA HIS A 23 3.94 0.14 -6.01
C HIS A 23 4.96 1.15 -6.55
N ALA A 24 4.78 2.41 -6.20
CA ALA A 24 5.62 3.52 -6.63
C ALA A 24 6.87 3.66 -5.75
N HIS A 25 6.71 3.67 -4.43
CA HIS A 25 7.79 4.00 -3.49
C HIS A 25 7.97 2.95 -2.39
N PRO A 26 9.16 2.91 -1.74
CA PRO A 26 9.40 2.10 -0.54
C PRO A 26 8.59 2.56 0.69
N ASP A 27 7.52 1.85 1.06
CA ASP A 27 6.59 2.05 2.21
C ASP A 27 5.14 1.78 1.79
N ASP A 28 4.80 2.10 0.55
CA ASP A 28 3.48 1.88 -0.03
C ASP A 28 3.00 0.44 0.14
N GLU A 29 3.91 -0.54 0.03
CA GLU A 29 3.59 -1.97 0.10
C GLU A 29 3.02 -2.37 1.45
N VAL A 30 3.49 -1.73 2.53
CA VAL A 30 3.00 -1.98 3.89
C VAL A 30 1.88 -1.02 4.30
N LEU A 31 1.83 0.18 3.72
CA LEU A 31 0.77 1.15 4.02
C LEU A 31 -0.56 0.75 3.36
N PHE A 32 -0.53 0.38 2.08
CA PHE A 32 -1.72 0.04 1.29
C PHE A 32 -2.08 -1.45 1.33
N THR A 33 -1.09 -2.34 1.34
CA THR A 33 -1.33 -3.78 1.07
C THR A 33 -0.66 -4.73 2.06
N GLY A 34 -0.04 -4.22 3.12
CA GLY A 34 0.79 -5.04 4.01
C GLY A 34 0.02 -6.19 4.66
N GLY A 35 -1.26 -5.96 4.98
CA GLY A 35 -2.15 -6.97 5.53
C GLY A 35 -2.54 -8.03 4.50
N ILE A 36 -2.98 -7.61 3.31
CA ILE A 36 -3.32 -8.51 2.19
C ILE A 36 -2.12 -9.37 1.80
N ILE A 37 -0.93 -8.78 1.70
CA ILE A 37 0.29 -9.52 1.39
C ILE A 37 0.56 -10.57 2.47
N ALA A 38 0.50 -10.20 3.76
CA ALA A 38 0.74 -11.14 4.84
C ALA A 38 -0.32 -12.26 4.92
N GLU A 39 -1.59 -11.96 4.64
CA GLU A 39 -2.65 -12.96 4.53
C GLU A 39 -2.36 -13.94 3.37
N LEU A 40 -2.03 -13.43 2.19
CA LEU A 40 -1.68 -14.23 1.01
C LEU A 40 -0.48 -15.15 1.28
N THR A 41 0.62 -14.61 1.83
CA THR A 41 1.86 -15.38 2.09
C THR A 41 1.65 -16.40 3.19
N SER A 42 0.90 -16.06 4.25
CA SER A 42 0.57 -17.00 5.34
C SER A 42 -0.36 -18.14 4.89
N GLY A 43 -1.20 -17.90 3.87
CA GLY A 43 -2.01 -18.92 3.19
C GLY A 43 -1.22 -19.76 2.17
N GLY A 44 0.05 -19.45 1.92
CA GLY A 44 0.96 -20.20 1.04
C GLY A 44 1.07 -19.68 -0.40
N ALA A 45 0.51 -18.51 -0.72
CA ALA A 45 0.72 -17.88 -2.02
C ALA A 45 2.14 -17.31 -2.14
N GLU A 46 2.69 -17.31 -3.35
CA GLU A 46 3.90 -16.56 -3.65
C GLU A 46 3.54 -15.11 -4.02
N VAL A 47 4.11 -14.14 -3.30
CA VAL A 47 3.89 -12.72 -3.55
C VAL A 47 5.20 -12.05 -3.96
N LEU A 48 5.15 -11.34 -5.08
CA LEU A 48 6.24 -10.49 -5.56
C LEU A 48 5.80 -9.03 -5.52
N ILE A 49 6.57 -8.19 -4.84
CA ILE A 49 6.40 -6.74 -4.79
C ILE A 49 7.35 -6.12 -5.81
N LEU A 50 6.83 -5.30 -6.71
CA LEU A 50 7.60 -4.46 -7.61
C LEU A 50 7.51 -3.01 -7.14
N THR A 51 8.64 -2.42 -6.82
CA THR A 51 8.72 -0.99 -6.48
C THR A 51 9.35 -0.22 -7.63
N ALA A 52 8.63 0.77 -8.16
CA ALA A 52 9.01 1.50 -9.36
C ALA A 52 10.23 2.42 -9.16
N THR A 53 10.29 3.12 -8.04
CA THR A 53 11.32 4.11 -7.71
C THR A 53 12.02 3.80 -6.39
N LEU A 54 12.99 4.61 -5.98
CA LEU A 54 13.61 4.48 -4.65
C LEU A 54 13.05 5.48 -3.63
N GLY A 55 12.10 6.34 -4.04
CA GLY A 55 11.58 7.39 -3.17
C GLY A 55 12.63 8.46 -2.85
N GLU A 56 13.42 8.84 -3.85
CA GLU A 56 14.53 9.79 -3.70
C GLU A 56 14.09 11.19 -3.24
N GLU A 57 12.85 11.58 -3.51
CA GLU A 57 12.30 12.90 -3.18
C GLU A 57 11.53 12.89 -1.84
N GLY A 58 11.60 11.78 -1.09
CA GLY A 58 10.97 11.65 0.22
C GLY A 58 11.54 12.60 1.27
N GLU A 59 10.71 12.91 2.27
CA GLU A 59 11.17 13.54 3.50
C GLU A 59 11.81 12.49 4.44
N VAL A 60 12.40 12.93 5.54
CA VAL A 60 12.96 12.04 6.56
C VAL A 60 12.37 12.40 7.92
N ILE A 61 11.93 11.41 8.69
CA ILE A 61 11.53 11.55 10.09
C ILE A 61 12.75 11.40 11.01
N GLY A 62 12.76 12.16 12.11
CA GLY A 62 13.83 12.13 13.11
C GLY A 62 15.05 12.96 12.70
N GLU A 63 15.95 13.29 13.62
CA GLU A 63 17.08 14.20 13.34
C GLU A 63 18.27 13.49 12.66
N ARG A 64 18.50 12.22 13.01
CA ARG A 64 19.74 11.51 12.71
C ARG A 64 20.07 11.47 11.22
N TYR A 65 19.06 11.22 10.39
CA TYR A 65 19.21 11.04 8.94
C TYR A 65 18.63 12.20 8.12
N GLN A 66 18.33 13.35 8.73
CA GLN A 66 17.78 14.52 8.00
C GLN A 66 18.65 14.98 6.83
N HIS A 67 19.96 14.83 6.95
CA HIS A 67 20.90 15.20 5.89
C HIS A 67 20.72 14.39 4.59
N LEU A 68 19.95 13.30 4.61
CA LEU A 68 19.60 12.54 3.41
C LEU A 68 18.43 13.17 2.64
N ALA A 69 17.53 13.90 3.30
CA ALA A 69 16.39 14.55 2.64
C ALA A 69 16.88 15.58 1.61
N GLY A 70 16.31 15.54 0.40
CA GLY A 70 16.73 16.38 -0.72
C GLY A 70 18.13 16.05 -1.28
N SER A 71 18.74 14.94 -0.85
CA SER A 71 20.00 14.42 -1.42
C SER A 71 19.73 13.23 -2.34
N ASP A 72 20.69 12.90 -3.22
CA ASP A 72 20.62 11.69 -4.04
C ASP A 72 20.92 10.38 -3.28
N LEU A 73 21.09 10.44 -1.96
CA LEU A 73 21.46 9.28 -1.14
C LEU A 73 20.26 8.61 -0.46
N LEU A 74 19.14 9.32 -0.27
CA LEU A 74 17.97 8.79 0.44
C LEU A 74 17.43 7.51 -0.23
N GLY A 75 17.33 7.50 -1.56
CA GLY A 75 16.83 6.33 -2.27
C GLY A 75 17.66 5.07 -2.01
N GLY A 76 18.99 5.20 -1.97
CA GLY A 76 19.88 4.08 -1.64
C GLY A 76 19.69 3.57 -0.21
N PHE A 77 19.37 4.47 0.72
CA PHE A 77 19.06 4.12 2.12
C PHE A 77 17.75 3.32 2.22
N ARG A 78 16.71 3.79 1.53
CA ARG A 78 15.35 3.19 1.53
C ARG A 78 15.29 1.79 0.89
N ILE A 79 16.30 1.37 0.12
CA ILE A 79 16.42 -0.02 -0.37
C ILE A 79 16.40 -1.00 0.80
N ARG A 80 17.12 -0.70 1.88
CA ARG A 80 17.20 -1.61 3.03
C ARG A 80 15.88 -1.63 3.80
N GLU A 81 15.25 -0.48 3.97
CA GLU A 81 13.94 -0.36 4.62
C GLU A 81 12.88 -1.21 3.88
N LEU A 82 12.83 -1.12 2.53
CA LEU A 82 11.97 -1.97 1.70
C LEU A 82 12.24 -3.46 1.88
N GLN A 83 13.51 -3.88 1.94
CA GLN A 83 13.88 -5.29 2.08
C GLN A 83 13.46 -5.85 3.44
N ASP A 84 13.68 -5.09 4.51
CA ASP A 84 13.27 -5.46 5.86
C ASP A 84 11.73 -5.50 5.98
N ALA A 85 11.03 -4.55 5.36
CA ALA A 85 9.56 -4.50 5.32
C ALA A 85 8.96 -5.68 4.55
N ALA A 86 9.44 -5.97 3.34
CA ALA A 86 8.98 -7.10 2.54
C ALA A 86 9.21 -8.44 3.27
N SER A 87 10.36 -8.59 3.95
CA SER A 87 10.65 -9.77 4.77
C SER A 87 9.66 -9.92 5.92
N ALA A 88 9.26 -8.83 6.58
CA ALA A 88 8.33 -8.86 7.70
C ALA A 88 6.92 -9.34 7.32
N ILE A 89 6.47 -9.07 6.09
CA ILE A 89 5.19 -9.52 5.54
C ILE A 89 5.30 -10.82 4.70
N GLY A 90 6.47 -11.45 4.71
CA GLY A 90 6.71 -12.75 4.08
C GLY A 90 6.79 -12.73 2.56
N ALA A 91 7.02 -11.57 1.94
CA ALA A 91 7.08 -11.39 0.49
C ALA A 91 8.50 -11.17 -0.02
N ARG A 92 8.68 -11.34 -1.33
CA ARG A 92 9.89 -10.89 -2.05
C ARG A 92 9.64 -9.51 -2.64
N SER A 93 10.64 -8.64 -2.63
CA SER A 93 10.60 -7.36 -3.34
C SER A 93 11.70 -7.28 -4.40
N GLU A 94 11.35 -6.68 -5.54
CA GLU A 94 12.27 -6.37 -6.64
C GLU A 94 12.03 -4.93 -7.11
N HIS A 95 13.09 -4.28 -7.59
CA HIS A 95 12.94 -2.99 -8.25
C HIS A 95 12.45 -3.23 -9.68
N LEU A 96 11.50 -2.41 -10.13
CA LEU A 96 10.75 -2.67 -11.37
C LEU A 96 11.65 -2.97 -12.58
N ILE A 97 12.68 -2.15 -12.80
CA ILE A 97 13.67 -2.35 -13.88
C ILE A 97 15.06 -2.63 -13.29
N ALA A 98 15.55 -1.69 -12.48
CA ALA A 98 16.76 -1.79 -11.67
C ALA A 98 16.70 -0.74 -10.55
N PRO A 99 17.45 -0.89 -9.45
CA PRO A 99 17.49 0.13 -8.39
C PRO A 99 17.85 1.50 -8.97
N GLY A 100 16.97 2.49 -8.76
CA GLY A 100 17.17 3.86 -9.21
C GLY A 100 17.17 4.02 -10.73
N TYR A 101 16.59 3.10 -11.50
CA TYR A 101 16.41 3.29 -12.94
C TYR A 101 15.37 4.39 -13.20
N LEU A 102 14.15 4.22 -12.69
CA LEU A 102 13.13 5.27 -12.61
C LEU A 102 13.31 6.02 -11.29
N ARG A 103 13.18 7.34 -11.34
CA ARG A 103 13.30 8.23 -10.17
C ARG A 103 11.91 8.63 -9.70
N ASP A 104 11.76 8.76 -8.40
CA ASP A 104 10.65 9.48 -7.77
C ASP A 104 10.47 10.86 -8.42
N SER A 105 9.22 11.16 -8.80
CA SER A 105 8.87 12.41 -9.49
C SER A 105 8.52 13.53 -8.51
N GLY A 106 8.40 13.22 -7.22
CA GLY A 106 7.84 14.09 -6.20
C GLY A 106 6.38 14.46 -6.47
N MET A 107 5.85 15.39 -5.67
CA MET A 107 4.47 15.89 -5.82
C MET A 107 4.30 16.80 -7.04
N VAL A 108 3.05 16.95 -7.52
CA VAL A 108 2.70 17.87 -8.62
C VAL A 108 3.30 19.25 -8.39
N GLY A 109 4.01 19.78 -9.38
CA GLY A 109 4.65 21.10 -9.31
C GLY A 109 6.07 21.08 -8.73
N SER A 110 6.55 19.92 -8.25
CA SER A 110 7.95 19.75 -7.86
C SER A 110 8.90 19.91 -9.05
N ALA A 111 10.11 20.45 -8.81
CA ALA A 111 11.18 20.48 -9.79
C ALA A 111 11.63 19.07 -10.22
N ALA A 112 11.42 18.06 -9.37
CA ALA A 112 11.75 16.66 -9.65
C ALA A 112 11.00 16.11 -10.88
N HIS A 113 9.81 16.63 -11.21
CA HIS A 113 9.08 16.27 -12.43
C HIS A 113 9.89 16.52 -13.71
N ALA A 114 10.82 17.47 -13.72
CA ALA A 114 11.63 17.78 -14.89
C ALA A 114 12.82 16.82 -15.05
N HIS A 115 13.07 15.93 -14.08
CA HIS A 115 14.18 15.00 -14.15
C HIS A 115 13.95 13.98 -15.29
N PRO A 116 14.94 13.70 -16.17
CA PRO A 116 14.75 12.81 -17.32
C PRO A 116 14.28 11.39 -16.94
N ARG A 117 14.67 10.92 -15.76
CA ARG A 117 14.28 9.60 -15.22
C ARG A 117 13.01 9.62 -14.35
N ALA A 118 12.37 10.78 -14.15
CA ALA A 118 11.16 10.87 -13.34
C ALA A 118 10.09 9.92 -13.89
N LEU A 119 9.50 9.08 -13.04
CA LEU A 119 8.56 8.04 -13.43
C LEU A 119 7.36 8.60 -14.21
N VAL A 120 6.85 9.78 -13.84
CA VAL A 120 5.74 10.45 -14.56
C VAL A 120 6.01 10.67 -16.05
N ASN A 121 7.28 10.80 -16.45
CA ASN A 121 7.68 10.99 -17.85
C ASN A 121 7.98 9.67 -18.58
N ASN A 122 8.00 8.54 -17.86
CA ASN A 122 8.52 7.26 -18.33
C ASN A 122 7.52 6.11 -18.11
N VAL A 123 6.22 6.40 -18.19
CA VAL A 123 5.13 5.42 -17.97
C VAL A 123 5.24 4.23 -18.93
N ASP A 124 5.59 4.45 -20.20
CA ASP A 124 5.74 3.36 -21.18
C ASP A 124 6.95 2.47 -20.88
N GLU A 125 8.05 3.04 -20.37
CA GLU A 125 9.20 2.26 -19.92
C GLU A 125 8.84 1.42 -18.69
N ALA A 126 8.11 2.01 -17.74
CA ALA A 126 7.57 1.29 -16.59
C ALA A 126 6.66 0.14 -17.02
N ALA A 127 5.75 0.37 -17.97
CA ALA A 127 4.86 -0.66 -18.52
C ALA A 127 5.65 -1.82 -19.14
N GLY A 128 6.69 -1.53 -19.94
CA GLY A 128 7.57 -2.55 -20.51
C GLY A 128 8.39 -3.30 -19.45
N GLY A 129 8.71 -2.67 -18.32
CA GLY A 129 9.29 -3.33 -17.15
C GLY A 129 8.31 -4.31 -16.50
N ILE A 130 7.07 -3.87 -16.26
CA ILE A 130 6.01 -4.68 -15.67
C ILE A 130 5.68 -5.88 -16.58
N GLU A 131 5.57 -5.67 -17.90
CA GLU A 131 5.31 -6.73 -18.88
C GLU A 131 6.32 -7.88 -18.77
N LYS A 132 7.61 -7.58 -18.61
CA LYS A 132 8.66 -8.59 -18.44
C LYS A 132 8.45 -9.41 -17.17
N HIS A 133 8.14 -8.75 -16.06
CA HIS A 133 7.83 -9.43 -14.80
C HIS A 133 6.59 -10.28 -14.90
N LEU A 134 5.52 -9.78 -15.52
CA LEU A 134 4.30 -10.55 -15.74
C LEU A 134 4.57 -11.80 -16.59
N ALA A 135 5.38 -11.70 -17.65
CA ALA A 135 5.74 -12.84 -18.49
C ALA A 135 6.55 -13.91 -17.74
N ILE A 136 7.47 -13.50 -16.86
CA ILE A 136 8.34 -14.42 -16.09
C ILE A 136 7.59 -15.01 -14.89
N PHE A 137 6.97 -14.15 -14.09
CA PHE A 137 6.32 -14.50 -12.84
C PHE A 137 4.95 -15.15 -13.07
N SER A 138 4.25 -14.80 -14.16
CA SER A 138 2.94 -15.33 -14.52
C SER A 138 1.93 -15.31 -13.35
N PRO A 139 1.63 -14.14 -12.78
CA PRO A 139 0.73 -14.02 -11.63
C PRO A 139 -0.71 -14.40 -11.98
N HIS A 140 -1.45 -14.87 -10.98
CA HIS A 140 -2.89 -15.16 -11.07
C HIS A 140 -3.75 -13.92 -10.75
N ALA A 141 -3.15 -12.93 -10.08
CA ALA A 141 -3.78 -11.65 -9.76
C ALA A 141 -2.69 -10.56 -9.68
N VAL A 142 -3.06 -9.33 -10.04
CA VAL A 142 -2.20 -8.15 -9.89
C VAL A 142 -2.89 -7.15 -8.97
N ILE A 143 -2.15 -6.58 -8.01
CA ILE A 143 -2.63 -5.47 -7.17
C ILE A 143 -1.82 -4.21 -7.50
N THR A 144 -2.52 -3.09 -7.69
CA THR A 144 -1.91 -1.77 -7.87
C THR A 144 -2.86 -0.68 -7.39
N TYR A 145 -2.59 0.60 -7.67
CA TYR A 145 -3.47 1.71 -7.31
C TYR A 145 -4.70 1.81 -8.22
N GLY A 146 -5.72 2.51 -7.73
CA GLY A 146 -6.78 3.04 -8.58
C GLY A 146 -6.28 4.15 -9.50
N PRO A 147 -7.11 4.60 -10.45
CA PRO A 147 -6.77 5.66 -11.42
C PRO A 147 -6.52 7.03 -10.79
N ASP A 148 -6.96 7.24 -9.55
CA ASP A 148 -6.69 8.40 -8.72
C ASP A 148 -5.32 8.35 -8.01
N GLY A 149 -4.62 7.21 -8.06
CA GLY A 149 -3.38 6.99 -7.31
C GLY A 149 -3.60 6.96 -5.78
N GLY A 150 -4.83 6.77 -5.30
CA GLY A 150 -5.22 6.82 -3.90
C GLY A 150 -5.38 8.24 -3.34
N TYR A 151 -4.34 9.08 -3.45
CA TYR A 151 -4.37 10.46 -2.96
C TYR A 151 -3.88 11.50 -3.98
N GLY A 152 -3.81 11.11 -5.25
CA GLY A 152 -3.38 11.99 -6.34
C GLY A 152 -1.86 12.09 -6.51
N HIS A 153 -1.07 11.20 -5.89
CA HIS A 153 0.37 11.18 -6.12
C HIS A 153 0.67 10.87 -7.59
N PRO A 154 1.45 11.69 -8.32
CA PRO A 154 1.72 11.49 -9.74
C PRO A 154 2.33 10.13 -10.07
N ASP A 155 3.27 9.66 -9.26
CA ASP A 155 3.87 8.34 -9.44
C ASP A 155 2.89 7.18 -9.22
N HIS A 156 1.91 7.31 -8.32
CA HIS A 156 0.91 6.26 -8.12
C HIS A 156 0.00 6.15 -9.35
N ILE A 157 -0.38 7.29 -9.93
CA ILE A 157 -1.13 7.35 -11.18
C ILE A 157 -0.30 6.77 -12.34
N ALA A 158 0.99 7.09 -12.41
CA ALA A 158 1.90 6.53 -13.41
C ALA A 158 2.03 5.00 -13.27
N VAL A 159 2.16 4.47 -12.05
CA VAL A 159 2.19 3.03 -11.79
C VAL A 159 0.86 2.37 -12.14
N HIS A 160 -0.27 2.99 -11.81
CA HIS A 160 -1.60 2.51 -12.24
C HIS A 160 -1.65 2.37 -13.77
N GLN A 161 -1.32 3.44 -14.49
CA GLN A 161 -1.35 3.45 -15.97
C GLN A 161 -0.40 2.40 -16.56
N ALA A 162 0.83 2.33 -16.05
CA ALA A 162 1.82 1.36 -16.51
C ALA A 162 1.36 -0.09 -16.27
N THR A 163 0.78 -0.37 -15.11
CA THR A 163 0.28 -1.71 -14.75
C THR A 163 -0.88 -2.12 -15.63
N GLU A 164 -1.88 -1.24 -15.81
CA GLU A 164 -3.04 -1.49 -16.66
C GLU A 164 -2.63 -1.73 -18.13
N ARG A 165 -1.70 -0.92 -18.66
CA ARG A 165 -1.14 -1.10 -20.01
C ARG A 165 -0.44 -2.45 -20.15
N ALA A 166 0.42 -2.80 -19.20
CA ALA A 166 1.18 -4.06 -19.21
C ALA A 166 0.25 -5.28 -19.14
N CYS A 167 -0.70 -5.28 -18.20
CA CYS A 167 -1.68 -6.37 -18.06
C CYS A 167 -2.53 -6.53 -19.32
N LYS A 168 -3.01 -5.41 -19.90
CA LYS A 168 -3.77 -5.43 -21.16
C LYS A 168 -2.95 -6.00 -22.32
N ALA A 169 -1.66 -5.68 -22.41
CA ALA A 169 -0.79 -6.14 -23.50
C ALA A 169 -0.65 -7.67 -23.54
N ILE A 170 -0.69 -8.33 -22.38
CA ILE A 170 -0.51 -9.79 -22.28
C ILE A 170 -1.80 -10.55 -21.90
N GLY A 171 -2.92 -9.85 -21.74
CA GLY A 171 -4.23 -10.45 -21.48
C GLY A 171 -4.50 -10.85 -20.03
N ILE A 172 -3.86 -10.22 -19.03
CA ILE A 172 -4.23 -10.39 -17.62
C ILE A 172 -5.42 -9.48 -17.30
N SER A 173 -6.52 -10.08 -16.83
CA SER A 173 -7.76 -9.37 -16.48
C SER A 173 -8.02 -9.30 -14.98
N ASN A 174 -7.42 -10.20 -14.19
CA ASN A 174 -7.59 -10.22 -12.73
C ASN A 174 -6.69 -9.18 -12.06
N ILE A 175 -7.13 -7.93 -12.07
CA ILE A 175 -6.43 -6.78 -11.50
C ILE A 175 -7.30 -6.17 -10.39
N TRP A 176 -6.68 -5.87 -9.26
CA TRP A 176 -7.31 -5.23 -8.11
C TRP A 176 -6.63 -3.90 -7.80
N TRP A 177 -7.44 -2.89 -7.51
CA TRP A 177 -7.00 -1.58 -7.04
C TRP A 177 -7.09 -1.53 -5.52
N THR A 178 -5.98 -1.22 -4.85
CA THR A 178 -5.95 -0.96 -3.40
C THR A 178 -6.49 0.43 -3.08
N ILE A 179 -7.29 0.52 -2.02
CA ILE A 179 -7.89 1.77 -1.57
C ILE A 179 -7.90 1.89 -0.04
N TYR A 180 -7.93 3.13 0.44
CA TYR A 180 -8.37 3.43 1.81
C TYR A 180 -9.87 3.63 1.84
N GLN A 181 -10.59 2.78 2.58
CA GLN A 181 -12.04 2.85 2.67
C GLN A 181 -12.47 3.94 3.66
N ARG A 182 -13.28 4.89 3.18
CA ARG A 182 -13.63 6.14 3.88
C ARG A 182 -14.26 5.90 5.23
N GLU A 183 -15.39 5.20 5.28
CA GLU A 183 -16.15 4.97 6.50
C GLU A 183 -15.31 4.23 7.56
N ALA A 184 -14.48 3.27 7.15
CA ALA A 184 -13.59 2.52 8.01
C ALA A 184 -12.47 3.38 8.60
N ILE A 185 -11.85 4.24 7.78
CA ILE A 185 -10.80 5.16 8.24
C ILE A 185 -11.37 6.24 9.16
N PHE A 186 -12.52 6.83 8.83
CA PHE A 186 -13.20 7.80 9.69
C PHE A 186 -13.57 7.16 11.04
N ALA A 187 -14.22 5.99 11.02
CA ALA A 187 -14.60 5.29 12.24
C ALA A 187 -13.39 4.92 13.10
N ALA A 188 -12.28 4.49 12.48
CA ALA A 188 -11.05 4.20 13.19
C ALA A 188 -10.39 5.45 13.79
N LEU A 189 -10.40 6.58 13.09
CA LEU A 189 -9.84 7.84 13.61
C LEU A 189 -10.60 8.34 14.84
N GLU A 190 -11.91 8.10 14.95
CA GLU A 190 -12.67 8.43 16.17
C GLU A 190 -12.16 7.71 17.42
N THR A 191 -11.50 6.55 17.26
CA THR A 191 -10.96 5.77 18.39
C THR A 191 -9.49 6.10 18.69
N VAL A 192 -8.84 6.92 17.87
CA VAL A 192 -7.43 7.31 18.03
C VAL A 192 -7.31 8.67 18.73
N THR A 193 -6.50 8.73 19.78
CA THR A 193 -5.95 9.96 20.33
C THR A 193 -4.51 10.12 19.81
N PRO A 194 -4.18 11.22 19.11
CA PRO A 194 -2.83 11.44 18.61
C PRO A 194 -1.77 11.49 19.71
N ALA A 195 -0.53 11.14 19.38
CA ALA A 195 0.63 11.38 20.24
C ALA A 195 0.98 12.88 20.29
N ASP A 196 1.81 13.26 21.27
CA ASP A 196 2.33 14.64 21.35
C ASP A 196 3.02 15.06 20.05
N GLY A 197 2.55 16.18 19.48
CA GLY A 197 3.04 16.73 18.22
C GLY A 197 2.35 16.17 16.97
N TRP A 198 1.42 15.23 17.11
CA TRP A 198 0.58 14.72 16.01
C TRP A 198 -0.84 15.29 16.08
N GLU A 199 -1.48 15.35 14.92
CA GLU A 199 -2.85 15.85 14.78
C GLU A 199 -3.69 14.88 13.94
N LYS A 200 -5.00 14.90 14.13
CA LYS A 200 -5.91 14.19 13.21
C LYS A 200 -5.97 14.93 11.87
N PRO A 201 -5.98 14.21 10.74
CA PRO A 201 -6.22 14.84 9.45
C PRO A 201 -7.61 15.50 9.40
N SER A 202 -7.74 16.56 8.60
CA SER A 202 -9.04 17.20 8.34
C SER A 202 -9.95 16.28 7.52
N ALA A 203 -11.27 16.54 7.58
CA ALA A 203 -12.22 15.83 6.72
C ALA A 203 -11.89 16.00 5.24
N ASP A 204 -11.52 17.20 4.79
CA ASP A 204 -11.15 17.49 3.40
C ASP A 204 -9.90 16.71 2.97
N TYR A 205 -8.91 16.57 3.86
CA TYR A 205 -7.73 15.74 3.62
C TYR A 205 -8.15 14.27 3.39
N LEU A 206 -9.02 13.74 4.26
CA LEU A 206 -9.49 12.36 4.16
C LEU A 206 -10.37 12.14 2.92
N LEU A 207 -11.18 13.11 2.52
CA LEU A 207 -12.02 13.01 1.32
C LEU A 207 -11.18 12.88 0.04
N ASN A 208 -10.00 13.52 -0.01
CA ASN A 208 -9.07 13.39 -1.14
C ASN A 208 -8.26 12.09 -1.14
N PHE A 209 -8.23 11.37 -0.01
CA PHE A 209 -7.37 10.20 0.23
C PHE A 209 -8.14 8.88 0.26
N THR A 210 -9.46 8.93 0.44
CA THR A 210 -10.30 7.76 0.68
C THR A 210 -11.37 7.56 -0.37
N ASN A 211 -11.81 6.33 -0.54
CA ASN A 211 -12.91 5.92 -1.41
C ASN A 211 -14.05 5.34 -0.56
N ALA A 212 -15.31 5.64 -0.89
CA ALA A 212 -16.46 5.06 -0.19
C ALA A 212 -16.74 3.62 -0.63
N ALA A 213 -16.75 3.35 -1.94
CA ALA A 213 -17.07 2.03 -2.45
C ALA A 213 -15.86 1.11 -2.45
N TYR A 214 -16.13 -0.18 -2.28
CA TYR A 214 -15.16 -1.27 -2.38
C TYR A 214 -15.87 -2.51 -2.92
N ASP A 215 -15.12 -3.36 -3.62
CA ASP A 215 -15.65 -4.63 -4.13
C ASP A 215 -15.29 -5.80 -3.19
N LEU A 216 -14.13 -5.73 -2.53
CA LEU A 216 -13.66 -6.76 -1.60
C LEU A 216 -13.17 -6.13 -0.30
N LYS A 217 -13.52 -6.76 0.82
CA LYS A 217 -12.96 -6.47 2.14
C LYS A 217 -12.23 -7.71 2.64
N LEU A 218 -10.96 -7.56 2.99
CA LEU A 218 -10.18 -8.60 3.63
C LEU A 218 -9.97 -8.24 5.11
N SER A 219 -10.52 -9.04 6.02
CA SER A 219 -10.24 -8.92 7.45
C SER A 219 -8.90 -9.57 7.78
N LEU A 220 -8.07 -8.89 8.57
CA LEU A 220 -6.73 -9.36 8.91
C LEU A 220 -6.76 -10.22 10.18
N SER A 221 -6.14 -11.39 10.10
CA SER A 221 -5.80 -12.19 11.27
C SER A 221 -4.82 -11.43 12.19
N ASP A 222 -4.71 -11.84 13.45
CA ASP A 222 -3.72 -11.27 14.37
C ASP A 222 -2.29 -11.41 13.83
N ALA A 223 -1.97 -12.53 13.17
CA ALA A 223 -0.65 -12.78 12.61
C ALA A 223 -0.32 -11.80 11.48
N SER A 224 -1.21 -11.66 10.49
CA SER A 224 -1.02 -10.76 9.35
C SER A 224 -1.04 -9.30 9.76
N TYR A 225 -1.89 -8.94 10.72
CA TYR A 225 -1.91 -7.59 11.27
C TYR A 225 -0.59 -7.23 11.98
N ASN A 226 -0.04 -8.14 12.77
CA ASN A 226 1.27 -7.95 13.42
C ASN A 226 2.42 -7.88 12.40
N ALA A 227 2.37 -8.71 11.36
CA ALA A 227 3.32 -8.65 10.24
C ALA A 227 3.27 -7.29 9.53
N LYS A 228 2.06 -6.76 9.27
CA LYS A 228 1.88 -5.40 8.73
C LYS A 228 2.53 -4.34 9.62
N ILE A 229 2.32 -4.38 10.94
CA ILE A 229 2.95 -3.42 11.87
C ILE A 229 4.48 -3.53 11.82
N ALA A 230 5.01 -4.76 11.80
CA ALA A 230 6.45 -4.98 11.70
C ALA A 230 7.01 -4.41 10.38
N GLY A 231 6.29 -4.59 9.27
CA GLY A 231 6.63 -4.00 7.98
C GLY A 231 6.60 -2.46 7.99
N ILE A 232 5.55 -1.85 8.56
CA ILE A 232 5.48 -0.40 8.75
C ILE A 232 6.67 0.11 9.59
N SER A 233 7.01 -0.61 10.67
CA SER A 233 8.11 -0.24 11.56
C SER A 233 9.50 -0.36 10.90
N ALA A 234 9.59 -1.06 9.77
CA ALA A 234 10.83 -1.21 8.99
C ALA A 234 11.11 -0.02 8.05
N HIS A 235 10.20 0.97 7.97
CA HIS A 235 10.40 2.25 7.26
C HIS A 235 10.56 3.43 8.22
N PRO A 236 11.51 3.43 9.16
CA PRO A 236 11.58 4.45 10.19
C PRO A 236 11.93 5.86 9.66
N THR A 237 12.49 6.00 8.44
CA THR A 237 12.64 7.33 7.84
C THR A 237 11.33 7.92 7.34
N GLN A 238 10.31 7.10 7.04
CA GLN A 238 9.05 7.53 6.44
C GLN A 238 7.86 7.44 7.38
N VAL A 239 7.89 6.49 8.32
CA VAL A 239 6.76 6.19 9.22
C VAL A 239 7.21 6.10 10.67
N TRP A 240 6.45 6.74 11.56
CA TRP A 240 6.64 6.65 13.01
C TRP A 240 5.43 5.99 13.66
N VAL A 241 5.63 4.80 14.24
CA VAL A 241 4.56 4.04 14.89
C VAL A 241 4.33 4.53 16.32
N GLY A 242 3.08 4.84 16.66
CA GLY A 242 2.66 5.40 17.95
C GLY A 242 2.49 4.36 19.07
N ASN A 243 3.29 3.30 19.09
CA ASN A 243 3.20 2.20 20.08
C ASN A 243 4.35 2.21 21.11
N GLY A 244 5.11 3.31 21.18
CA GLY A 244 6.25 3.47 22.06
C GLY A 244 7.55 2.79 21.61
N ALA A 245 7.56 2.10 20.46
CA ALA A 245 8.78 1.56 19.89
C ALA A 245 9.73 2.68 19.47
N VAL A 246 11.03 2.39 19.58
CA VAL A 246 12.12 3.29 19.18
C VAL A 246 13.03 2.59 18.19
N SER A 247 13.73 3.37 17.38
CA SER A 247 14.72 2.89 16.42
C SER A 247 15.96 3.76 16.44
N GLU A 248 16.99 3.39 15.67
CA GLU A 248 18.16 4.23 15.49
C GLU A 248 17.83 5.57 14.81
N THR A 249 16.84 5.58 13.91
CA THR A 249 16.33 6.78 13.24
C THR A 249 15.49 7.63 14.19
N ASN A 250 14.61 6.98 14.96
CA ASN A 250 13.63 7.60 15.85
C ASN A 250 13.86 7.13 17.30
N PRO A 251 14.81 7.73 18.04
CA PRO A 251 15.17 7.28 19.38
C PRO A 251 14.15 7.66 20.45
N GLU A 252 13.25 8.61 20.16
CA GLU A 252 12.22 9.06 21.08
C GLU A 252 10.92 8.24 20.89
N PRO A 253 10.23 7.82 21.96
CA PRO A 253 8.97 7.10 21.83
C PRO A 253 7.81 8.03 21.46
N ARG A 254 6.86 7.52 20.67
CA ARG A 254 5.56 8.16 20.42
C ARG A 254 4.43 7.25 20.90
N TRP A 255 3.42 7.83 21.55
CA TRP A 255 2.29 7.12 22.14
C TRP A 255 0.97 7.68 21.64
N ALA A 256 0.39 7.04 20.63
CA ALA A 256 -1.00 7.27 20.24
C ALA A 256 -1.90 6.32 21.03
N VAL A 257 -3.01 6.80 21.57
CA VAL A 257 -3.95 5.97 22.33
C VAL A 257 -5.07 5.49 21.40
N CYS A 258 -5.16 4.19 21.18
CA CYS A 258 -6.27 3.57 20.46
C CYS A 258 -7.28 2.96 21.45
N SER A 259 -8.45 3.60 21.60
CA SER A 259 -9.46 3.20 22.59
C SER A 259 -10.27 1.96 22.18
N ASP A 260 -10.26 1.61 20.89
CA ASP A 260 -10.88 0.39 20.36
C ASP A 260 -9.86 -0.42 19.53
N PRO A 261 -9.15 -1.37 20.17
CA PRO A 261 -8.19 -2.21 19.47
C PRO A 261 -8.85 -3.25 18.56
N ALA A 262 -10.17 -3.45 18.59
CA ALA A 262 -10.83 -4.29 17.59
C ALA A 262 -10.93 -3.58 16.23
N VAL A 263 -10.88 -2.24 16.22
CA VAL A 263 -10.94 -1.41 15.01
C VAL A 263 -9.53 -1.04 14.53
N ALA A 264 -8.74 -0.43 15.41
CA ALA A 264 -7.39 0.05 15.09
C ALA A 264 -6.44 -0.10 16.30
N PRO A 265 -5.77 -1.25 16.48
CA PRO A 265 -4.86 -1.46 17.60
C PRO A 265 -3.69 -0.47 17.70
N VAL A 266 -3.24 0.07 16.57
CA VAL A 266 -2.06 0.94 16.47
C VAL A 266 -2.36 2.07 15.51
N ALA A 267 -1.71 3.21 15.71
CA ALA A 267 -1.68 4.32 14.78
C ALA A 267 -0.23 4.71 14.46
N TYR A 268 -0.02 5.38 13.34
CA TYR A 268 1.27 5.92 12.93
C TYR A 268 1.10 7.34 12.43
N ALA A 269 2.19 8.07 12.23
CA ALA A 269 2.20 9.30 11.47
C ALA A 269 3.35 9.28 10.45
N LEU A 270 3.16 10.05 9.37
CA LEU A 270 4.21 10.38 8.41
C LEU A 270 4.91 11.69 8.83
N SER A 271 5.81 12.22 8.00
CA SER A 271 6.54 13.47 8.29
C SER A 271 5.64 14.70 8.47
N ASN A 272 4.43 14.68 7.90
CA ASN A 272 3.41 15.71 8.06
C ASN A 272 2.74 15.73 9.45
N ASN A 273 3.10 14.80 10.35
CA ASN A 273 2.53 14.64 11.69
C ASN A 273 1.02 14.38 11.74
N LEU A 274 0.42 13.98 10.62
CA LEU A 274 -0.98 13.55 10.60
C LEU A 274 -1.06 12.08 11.03
N VAL A 275 -1.82 11.82 12.10
CA VAL A 275 -2.01 10.46 12.60
C VAL A 275 -2.98 9.69 11.71
N MET A 276 -2.60 8.46 11.36
CA MET A 276 -3.41 7.53 10.58
C MET A 276 -3.54 6.20 11.35
N PRO A 277 -4.74 5.59 11.37
CA PRO A 277 -4.95 4.31 12.04
C PRO A 277 -4.39 3.16 11.19
N VAL A 278 -3.83 2.14 11.84
CA VAL A 278 -3.62 0.83 11.23
C VAL A 278 -4.87 0.00 11.51
N ILE A 279 -5.75 -0.10 10.51
CA ILE A 279 -7.05 -0.79 10.64
C ILE A 279 -6.94 -2.31 10.44
N ARG A 280 -7.89 -3.06 11.00
CA ARG A 280 -7.98 -4.53 10.96
C ARG A 280 -8.54 -5.12 9.65
N ALA A 281 -8.69 -4.30 8.61
CA ALA A 281 -9.14 -4.76 7.30
C ALA A 281 -8.54 -3.90 6.18
N GLU A 282 -8.31 -4.50 5.03
CA GLU A 282 -7.91 -3.81 3.81
C GLU A 282 -8.96 -4.04 2.71
N TYR A 283 -9.02 -3.10 1.78
CA TYR A 283 -10.13 -2.99 0.84
C TYR A 283 -9.59 -2.88 -0.58
N LEU A 284 -10.26 -3.59 -1.49
CA LEU A 284 -9.91 -3.61 -2.90
C LEU A 284 -11.13 -3.27 -3.76
N GLN A 285 -10.87 -2.66 -4.91
CA GLN A 285 -11.81 -2.54 -6.02
C GLN A 285 -11.32 -3.37 -7.19
N ARG A 286 -12.21 -3.98 -7.97
CA ARG A 286 -11.82 -4.70 -9.19
C ARG A 286 -11.53 -3.67 -10.28
N SER A 287 -10.44 -3.89 -11.02
CA SER A 287 -10.07 -2.99 -12.11
C SER A 287 -11.18 -2.90 -13.15
N ARG A 288 -11.32 -1.69 -13.71
CA ARG A 288 -12.20 -1.39 -14.83
C ARG A 288 -11.43 -0.86 -16.04
N GLY A 289 -10.11 -1.06 -16.04
CA GLY A 289 -9.17 -0.58 -17.05
C GLY A 289 -8.61 0.82 -16.77
N GLU A 290 -7.51 1.13 -17.46
CA GLU A 290 -6.71 2.36 -17.36
C GLU A 290 -7.51 3.68 -17.37
N ASN A 291 -8.50 3.79 -18.26
CA ASN A 291 -9.22 5.04 -18.51
C ASN A 291 -10.63 5.06 -17.90
N ASN A 292 -10.93 4.14 -16.99
CA ASN A 292 -12.23 4.07 -16.36
C ASN A 292 -12.10 4.52 -14.90
N PRO A 293 -11.97 5.84 -14.67
CA PRO A 293 -11.90 6.36 -13.32
C PRO A 293 -13.13 5.87 -12.55
N TRP A 294 -12.90 5.28 -11.38
CA TRP A 294 -13.94 5.37 -10.38
C TRP A 294 -14.25 6.86 -10.22
N PRO A 295 -15.52 7.30 -10.25
CA PRO A 295 -15.82 8.72 -10.43
C PRO A 295 -15.15 9.54 -9.33
N ALA A 296 -14.16 10.37 -9.67
CA ALA A 296 -13.49 11.24 -8.70
C ALA A 296 -14.54 12.06 -7.93
N ASP A 297 -14.46 12.03 -6.60
CA ASP A 297 -15.38 12.67 -5.66
C ASP A 297 -15.15 14.19 -5.59
N VAL A 298 -15.32 14.91 -6.71
CA VAL A 298 -15.31 16.38 -6.71
C VAL A 298 -16.75 16.88 -6.82
N GLU A 299 -17.36 17.10 -5.65
CA GLU A 299 -18.45 18.03 -5.23
C GLU A 299 -19.59 18.51 -6.16
N ALA A 300 -19.70 18.13 -7.43
CA ALA A 300 -20.66 18.75 -8.34
C ALA A 300 -22.00 18.01 -8.53
N ASP A 301 -22.26 16.87 -7.85
CA ASP A 301 -23.46 16.10 -8.19
C ASP A 301 -24.24 15.58 -6.98
N ALA A 302 -25.30 16.32 -6.63
CA ALA A 302 -26.35 15.91 -5.69
C ALA A 302 -27.10 14.63 -6.13
N ASN A 303 -26.82 14.08 -7.33
CA ASN A 303 -27.34 12.78 -7.78
C ASN A 303 -26.44 11.57 -7.45
N ARG A 304 -25.31 11.75 -6.74
CA ARG A 304 -24.40 10.64 -6.37
C ARG A 304 -24.84 9.77 -5.20
N ALA A 305 -25.91 10.13 -4.48
CA ALA A 305 -26.54 9.23 -3.50
C ALA A 305 -27.03 7.91 -4.13
N HIS A 306 -27.05 7.79 -5.48
CA HIS A 306 -27.56 6.63 -6.22
C HIS A 306 -26.50 5.69 -6.82
N ARG A 307 -25.20 5.82 -6.51
CA ARG A 307 -24.18 4.82 -6.93
C ARG A 307 -23.20 4.37 -5.84
N ALA A 308 -23.43 4.79 -4.60
CA ALA A 308 -22.83 4.18 -3.40
C ALA A 308 -23.44 2.79 -3.06
N GLU A 309 -24.23 2.22 -3.98
CA GLU A 309 -25.03 0.99 -3.83
C GLU A 309 -24.47 -0.19 -4.64
N GLN A 310 -23.17 -0.28 -4.88
CA GLN A 310 -22.61 -1.56 -5.34
C GLN A 310 -22.42 -2.46 -4.12
N GLU A 311 -23.22 -3.52 -4.03
CA GLU A 311 -23.05 -4.52 -2.99
C GLU A 311 -21.65 -5.13 -3.10
N PRO A 312 -20.90 -5.23 -1.99
CA PRO A 312 -19.62 -5.91 -1.97
C PRO A 312 -19.75 -7.31 -2.55
N LEU A 313 -18.70 -7.78 -3.23
CA LEU A 313 -18.64 -9.16 -3.66
C LEU A 313 -18.65 -10.06 -2.42
N THR A 314 -19.58 -11.02 -2.36
CA THR A 314 -19.78 -11.91 -1.21
C THR A 314 -19.33 -13.34 -1.53
N GLY A 315 -18.89 -14.07 -0.52
CA GLY A 315 -18.44 -15.45 -0.64
C GLY A 315 -17.09 -15.69 0.05
N ASP A 316 -16.45 -16.80 -0.31
CA ASP A 316 -15.06 -17.05 0.06
C ASP A 316 -14.17 -15.98 -0.59
N VAL A 317 -13.50 -15.19 0.25
CA VAL A 317 -12.69 -14.03 -0.16
C VAL A 317 -11.62 -14.42 -1.18
N TRP A 318 -11.00 -15.58 -1.03
CA TRP A 318 -9.93 -16.03 -1.92
C TRP A 318 -10.47 -16.59 -3.22
N LYS A 319 -11.65 -17.21 -3.19
CA LYS A 319 -12.37 -17.56 -4.40
C LYS A 319 -12.72 -16.31 -5.20
N VAL A 320 -13.27 -15.27 -4.56
CA VAL A 320 -13.60 -14.00 -5.22
C VAL A 320 -12.34 -13.32 -5.78
N PHE A 321 -11.26 -13.30 -5.01
CA PHE A 321 -9.99 -12.66 -5.38
C PHE A 321 -9.31 -13.33 -6.59
N PHE A 322 -9.33 -14.67 -6.67
CA PHE A 322 -8.67 -15.43 -7.74
C PHE A 322 -9.56 -15.85 -8.90
N ASP A 323 -10.89 -15.80 -8.78
CA ASP A 323 -11.79 -16.14 -9.87
C ASP A 323 -11.81 -15.03 -10.94
N GLU A 324 -11.47 -15.41 -12.17
CA GLU A 324 -11.75 -14.63 -13.37
C GLU A 324 -13.27 -14.73 -13.65
N GLN A 325 -14.01 -13.66 -13.37
CA GLN A 325 -15.36 -13.44 -13.89
C GLN A 325 -15.29 -12.63 -15.16
#